data_AF-A0A7W0QII9-F1
#
_entry.id   AF-A0A7W0QII9-F1
#
_cell.length_a   1.000
_cell.length_b   1.000
_cell.length_c   1.000
_cell.angle_alpha   90.00
_cell.angle_beta   90.00
_cell.angle_gamma   90.00
#
_symmetry.space_group_name_H-M   'P 1'
#
loop_
_entity.id
_entity.type
_entity.pdbx_description
1 polymer ?
#
loop_
_entity_poly.entity_id
_entity_poly.type
_entity_poly.pdbx_seq_one_letter_code
_entity_poly.pdbx_strand_id
1 'polypeptide(L)' 'MTPSAIRISPPATAEETAAIVAAVDALWPRAAAADIPDRPRSAWKFSNRWWSQPLPLRRARPWV' A
#
# COMPACT_ATOMS: atom_id res chain seq x y z
N MET A 1 7.19 -3.47 -28.90
CA MET A 1 6.21 -4.44 -28.37
C MET A 1 4.85 -3.77 -28.34
N THR A 2 4.03 -3.97 -29.37
CA THR A 2 2.66 -3.43 -29.42
C THR A 2 1.76 -4.28 -28.53
N PRO A 3 0.99 -3.72 -27.58
CA PRO A 3 0.09 -4.53 -26.77
C PRO A 3 -1.01 -5.14 -27.65
N SER A 4 -1.14 -6.47 -27.64
CA SER A 4 -2.30 -7.13 -28.23
C SER A 4 -3.53 -6.88 -27.35
N ALA A 5 -4.61 -6.38 -27.95
CA ALA A 5 -5.88 -6.20 -27.26
C ALA A 5 -6.56 -7.55 -27.00
N ILE A 6 -7.00 -7.77 -25.77
CA ILE A 6 -7.82 -8.92 -25.40
C ILE A 6 -9.22 -8.72 -26.00
N ARG A 7 -9.72 -9.73 -26.73
CA ARG A 7 -11.09 -9.76 -27.26
C ARG A 7 -11.95 -10.67 -26.40
N ILE A 8 -13.08 -10.15 -25.92
CA ILE A 8 -14.08 -10.90 -25.15
C ILE A 8 -15.28 -11.14 -26.07
N SER A 9 -15.71 -12.40 -26.21
CA SER A 9 -16.84 -12.80 -27.03
C SER A 9 -17.58 -13.98 -26.39
N PRO A 10 -18.93 -13.96 -26.31
CA PRO A 10 -19.83 -12.90 -26.77
C PRO A 10 -19.71 -11.60 -25.96
N PRO A 11 -20.21 -10.46 -26.48
CA PRO A 11 -20.32 -9.26 -25.66
C PRO A 11 -21.19 -9.52 -24.43
N ALA A 12 -20.85 -8.90 -23.31
CA ALA A 12 -21.67 -8.95 -22.11
C ALA A 12 -23.07 -8.43 -22.40
N THR A 13 -24.06 -9.06 -21.77
CA THR A 13 -25.43 -8.57 -21.78
C THR A 13 -25.54 -7.24 -21.04
N ALA A 14 -26.66 -6.52 -21.24
CA ALA A 14 -26.92 -5.27 -20.51
C ALA A 14 -27.00 -5.49 -19.00
N GLU A 15 -27.54 -6.63 -18.56
CA GLU A 15 -27.65 -7.00 -17.15
C GLU A 15 -26.27 -7.28 -16.52
N GLU A 16 -25.44 -8.07 -17.20
CA GLU A 16 -24.07 -8.33 -16.74
C GLU A 16 -23.24 -7.06 -16.68
N THR A 17 -23.39 -6.18 -17.68
CA THR A 17 -22.72 -4.87 -17.70
C THR A 17 -23.16 -4.02 -16.51
N ALA A 18 -24.46 -3.96 -16.22
CA ALA A 18 -25.00 -3.24 -15.08
C ALA A 18 -24.49 -3.79 -13.75
N ALA A 19 -24.43 -5.11 -13.59
CA ALA A 19 -23.92 -5.76 -12.39
C ALA A 19 -22.43 -5.46 -12.16
N ILE A 20 -21.62 -5.48 -13.23
CA ILE A 20 -20.18 -5.17 -13.16
C ILE A 20 -19.98 -3.71 -12.76
N VAL A 21 -20.68 -2.77 -13.39
CA VAL A 21 -20.58 -1.34 -13.06
C VAL A 21 -20.98 -1.10 -11.60
N ALA A 22 -22.09 -1.68 -11.15
CA ALA A 22 -22.54 -1.56 -9.78
C ALA A 22 -21.52 -2.12 -8.77
N ALA A 23 -20.89 -3.26 -9.08
CA ALA A 23 -19.86 -3.85 -8.24
C ALA A 23 -18.60 -2.97 -8.18
N VAL A 24 -18.16 -2.43 -9.32
CA VAL A 24 -17.02 -1.52 -9.40
C VAL A 24 -17.28 -0.29 -8.54
N ASP A 25 -18.44 0.35 -8.69
CA ASP A 25 -18.80 1.55 -7.95
C ASP A 25 -18.93 1.30 -6.44
N ALA A 26 -19.51 0.15 -6.05
CA ALA A 26 -19.70 -0.21 -4.65
C ALA A 26 -18.38 -0.54 -3.94
N LEU A 27 -17.44 -1.18 -4.64
CA LEU A 27 -16.17 -1.63 -4.07
C LEU A 27 -15.02 -0.66 -4.37
N TRP A 28 -15.26 0.42 -5.12
CA TRP A 28 -14.18 1.34 -5.46
C TRP A 28 -13.60 1.96 -4.19
N PRO A 29 -12.27 1.84 -3.97
CA PRO A 29 -11.65 2.42 -2.80
C PRO A 29 -11.81 3.94 -2.86
N ARG A 30 -12.46 4.51 -1.85
CA ARG A 30 -12.47 5.96 -1.65
C ARG A 30 -11.25 6.37 -0.84
N ALA A 31 -10.72 7.55 -1.13
CA ALA A 31 -9.70 8.15 -0.29
C ALA A 31 -10.28 8.31 1.12
N ALA A 32 -9.79 7.49 2.06
CA ALA A 32 -10.04 7.73 3.46
C ALA A 32 -9.37 9.06 3.84
N ALA A 33 -10.05 9.87 4.64
CA ALA A 33 -9.38 10.99 5.29
C ALA A 33 -8.16 10.44 6.05
N ALA A 34 -7.03 11.13 5.96
CA ALA A 34 -5.85 10.74 6.71
C ALA A 34 -6.20 10.77 8.20
N ASP A 35 -6.27 9.60 8.81
CA ASP A 35 -6.46 9.47 10.24
C ASP A 35 -5.19 10.05 10.88
N ILE A 36 -5.31 11.23 11.49
CA ILE A 36 -4.21 11.85 12.23
C ILE A 36 -4.00 10.96 13.44
N PRO A 37 -2.88 10.23 13.55
CA PRO A 37 -2.70 9.33 14.68
C PRO A 37 -2.61 10.19 15.95
N ASP A 38 -3.51 9.98 16.91
CA ASP A 38 -3.48 10.62 18.24
C ASP A 38 -2.16 10.35 19.00
N ARG A 39 -1.38 9.36 18.54
CA ARG A 39 -0.10 8.98 19.11
C ARG A 39 0.97 8.91 18.03
N PRO A 40 2.18 9.46 18.26
CA PRO A 40 3.31 9.23 17.37
C PRO A 40 3.50 7.71 17.20
N ARG A 41 3.46 7.24 15.95
CA ARG A 41 3.70 5.83 15.59
C ARG A 41 4.98 5.39 16.29
N SER A 42 4.89 4.38 17.16
CA SER A 42 6.05 3.87 17.87
C SER A 42 7.10 3.49 16.83
N ALA A 43 8.30 4.09 16.94
CA ALA A 43 9.39 3.81 16.02
C ALA A 43 9.57 2.29 15.95
N TRP A 44 9.42 1.73 14.75
CA TRP A 44 9.43 0.29 14.52
C TRP A 44 10.77 -0.27 15.01
N LYS A 45 10.75 -0.88 16.20
CA LYS A 45 11.95 -1.38 16.90
C LYS A 45 12.71 -2.45 16.11
N PHE A 46 12.05 -3.06 15.12
CA PHE A 46 12.60 -4.10 14.25
C PHE A 46 12.96 -3.62 12.83
N SER A 47 12.83 -2.31 12.52
CA SER A 47 13.47 -1.75 11.34
C SER A 47 14.97 -1.60 11.61
N ASN A 48 15.66 -2.74 11.75
CA ASN A 48 17.10 -2.81 11.60
C ASN A 48 17.42 -2.38 10.17
N ARG A 49 17.46 -1.07 9.96
CA ARG A 49 18.12 -0.44 8.82
C ARG A 49 19.53 -1.01 8.83
N TRP A 50 19.84 -1.87 7.87
CA TRP A 50 21.19 -2.42 7.71
C TRP A 50 22.22 -1.31 7.46
N TRP A 51 21.76 -0.12 7.04
CA TRP A 51 22.56 1.11 6.91
C TRP A 51 22.61 2.01 8.15
N SER A 52 21.91 1.71 9.26
CA SER A 52 22.01 2.49 10.50
C SER A 52 22.90 1.81 11.51
N GLN A 53 24.03 2.44 11.82
CA GLN A 53 24.93 2.01 12.89
C GLN A 53 24.18 1.94 14.25
N PRO A 54 24.23 0.79 14.96
CA PRO A 54 23.44 0.58 16.17
C PRO A 54 23.91 1.50 17.30
N LEU A 55 22.97 1.95 18.14
CA LEU A 55 23.20 2.93 19.23
C LEU A 55 24.38 2.58 20.17
N PRO A 56 24.66 1.32 20.53
CA PRO A 56 25.83 0.96 21.35
C PRO A 56 27.17 1.33 20.69
N LEU A 57 27.22 1.37 19.35
CA LEU A 57 28.38 1.71 18.54
C LEU A 57 28.56 3.23 18.36
N ARG A 58 27.60 4.04 18.84
CA ARG A 58 27.65 5.51 18.78
C ARG A 58 28.09 6.16 20.10
N ARG A 59 28.22 5.37 21.18
CA ARG A 59 28.61 5.89 22.50
C ARG A 59 30.14 5.84 22.64
N ALA A 60 30.76 6.98 22.96
CA ALA A 60 32.15 7.02 23.38
C ALA A 60 32.34 6.12 24.62
N ARG A 61 33.30 5.20 24.57
CA ARG A 61 33.63 4.34 25.70
C ARG A 61 34.61 5.11 26.60
N PRO A 62 34.29 5.28 27.90
CA PRO A 62 35.08 6.12 28.80
C PRO A 62 36.38 5.46 29.30
N TRP A 63 36.87 4.40 28.63
CA TRP A 63 38.09 3.69 29.02
C TRP A 63 38.96 3.27 27.82
N VAL A 64 38.80 3.94 26.68
CA VAL A 64 39.79 3.91 25.58
C VAL A 64 40.60 5.19 25.63
#